data_AF-A0AAJ1VE25-F1
#
_entry.id   AF-A0AAJ1VE25-F1
#
_cell.length_a   1.000
_cell.length_b   1.000
_cell.length_c   1.000
_cell.angle_alpha   90.00
_cell.angle_beta   90.00
_cell.angle_gamma   90.00
#
_symmetry.space_group_name_H-M   'P 1'
#
loop_
_entity.id
_entity.type
_entity.pdbx_description
1 polymer ?
#
loop_
_entity_poly.entity_id
_entity_poly.type
_entity_poly.pdbx_seq_one_letter_code
_entity_poly.pdbx_strand_id
1 'polypeptide(L)' 'MKKRHEQKLIVLSIALFLIFNIPFVLIFNFEGAVYGIPIFYFSIFSAWLVSIVISYIVLNRHYE' A
#
# COMPACT_ATOMS: atom_id res chain seq x y z
N MET A 1 5.75 2.56 -24.33
CA MET A 1 5.91 2.95 -22.91
C MET A 1 7.07 3.94 -22.79
N LYS A 2 6.81 5.23 -22.53
CA LYS A 2 7.88 6.22 -22.31
C LYS A 2 8.64 5.82 -21.02
N LYS A 3 9.98 5.82 -21.02
CA LYS A 3 10.85 5.50 -19.85
C LYS A 3 10.41 6.15 -18.51
N ARG A 4 9.67 7.27 -18.56
CA ARG A 4 9.09 7.94 -17.39
C ARG A 4 7.97 7.18 -16.67
N HIS A 5 7.25 6.28 -17.33
CA HIS A 5 6.17 5.51 -16.69
C HIS A 5 6.72 4.41 -15.78
N GLU A 6 7.77 3.72 -16.24
CA GLU A 6 8.42 2.66 -15.45
C GLU A 6 9.10 3.24 -14.19
N GLN A 7 9.72 4.42 -14.30
CA GLN A 7 10.32 5.10 -13.15
C GLN A 7 9.30 5.46 -12.06
N LYS A 8 8.10 5.91 -12.43
CA LYS A 8 7.04 6.20 -11.46
C LYS A 8 6.52 4.94 -10.76
N LEU A 9 6.39 3.84 -11.49
CA LEU A 9 5.97 2.55 -10.93
C LEU A 9 7.03 1.97 -10.00
N ILE A 10 8.32 2.10 -10.31
CA ILE A 10 9.42 1.67 -9.43
C ILE A 10 9.38 2.43 -8.10
N VAL A 11 9.21 3.76 -8.13
CA VAL A 11 9.10 4.56 -6.89
C VAL A 11 7.88 4.14 -6.06
N LEU A 12 6.75 3.88 -6.72
CA LEU A 12 5.55 3.37 -6.05
C LEU A 12 5.80 2.01 -5.39
N SER A 13 6.46 1.09 -6.07
CA SER A 13 6.80 -0.24 -5.53
C SER A 13 7.74 -0.15 -4.32
N ILE A 14 8.73 0.75 -4.35
CA ILE A 14 9.63 0.98 -3.21
C ILE A 14 8.86 1.58 -2.02
N ALA A 15 7.99 2.55 -2.26
CA ALA A 15 7.15 3.13 -1.21
C ALA A 15 6.21 2.10 -0.58
N LEU A 16 5.58 1.25 -1.41
CA LEU A 16 4.74 0.15 -0.95
C LEU A 16 5.53 -0.88 -0.13
N PHE A 17 6.74 -1.21 -0.54
CA PHE A 17 7.62 -2.12 0.21
C PHE A 17 7.95 -1.60 1.62
N LEU A 18 8.18 -0.30 1.76
CA LEU A 18 8.40 0.34 3.06
C LEU A 18 7.13 0.37 3.91
N ILE A 19 5.97 0.67 3.32
CA ILE A 19 4.68 0.71 4.02
C ILE A 19 4.28 -0.69 4.51
N PHE A 20 4.51 -1.73 3.70
CA PHE A 20 4.22 -3.11 4.08
C PHE A 20 5.10 -3.64 5.21
N ASN A 21 6.22 -2.98 5.56
CA ASN A 21 6.99 -3.34 6.75
C ASN A 21 6.26 -3.02 8.05
N ILE A 22 5.43 -1.98 8.08
CA ILE A 22 4.69 -1.54 9.26
C ILE A 22 3.76 -2.63 9.83
N PRO A 23 2.91 -3.31 9.03
CA PRO A 23 2.08 -4.40 9.55
C PRO A 23 2.89 -5.59 10.08
N PHE A 24 4.07 -5.89 9.52
CA PHE A 24 4.94 -6.94 10.05
C PHE A 24 5.49 -6.61 11.44
N VAL A 25 5.83 -5.35 11.71
CA VAL A 25 6.25 -4.91 13.06
C VAL A 25 5.07 -4.89 14.02
N LEU A 26 3.88 -4.52 13.55
CA LEU A 26 2.65 -4.48 14.37
C LEU A 26 2.22 -5.87 14.88
N ILE A 27 2.55 -6.97 14.18
CA ILE A 27 2.33 -8.35 14.67
C ILE A 27 2.88 -8.55 16.08
N PHE A 28 4.07 -8.00 16.34
CA PHE A 28 4.79 -8.26 17.59
C PHE A 28 4.49 -7.24 18.69
N ASN A 29 3.90 -6.10 18.33
CA ASN A 29 3.70 -4.97 19.27
C ASN A 29 2.25 -4.77 19.68
N PHE A 30 1.26 -5.26 18.93
CA PHE A 30 -0.14 -4.94 19.19
C PHE A 30 -1.06 -6.18 19.12
N GLU A 31 -1.56 -6.60 20.28
CA GLU A 31 -2.63 -7.62 20.43
C GLU A 31 -4.04 -6.99 20.46
N GLY A 32 -4.24 -5.88 19.75
CA GLY A 32 -5.54 -5.19 19.72
C GLY A 32 -6.41 -5.58 18.52
N ALA A 33 -7.69 -5.22 18.60
CA ALA A 33 -8.65 -5.37 17.51
C ALA A 33 -9.40 -4.04 17.27
N VAL A 34 -9.65 -3.73 16.00
CA VAL A 34 -10.46 -2.59 15.52
C VAL A 34 -11.78 -3.15 14.99
N TYR A 35 -12.90 -2.77 15.61
CA TYR A 35 -14.23 -3.31 15.28
C TYR A 35 -14.31 -4.86 15.28
N GLY A 36 -13.54 -5.52 16.16
CA GLY A 36 -13.46 -6.98 16.24
C GLY A 36 -12.51 -7.63 15.23
N ILE A 37 -11.86 -6.85 14.36
CA ILE A 37 -10.85 -7.32 13.41
C ILE A 37 -9.46 -7.07 14.01
N PRO A 38 -8.56 -8.07 14.08
CA PRO A 38 -7.20 -7.85 14.58
C PRO A 38 -6.50 -6.72 13.82
N ILE A 39 -5.79 -5.87 14.57
CA ILE A 39 -5.09 -4.68 14.03
C ILE A 39 -4.18 -5.04 12.86
N PHE A 40 -3.53 -6.20 12.92
CA PHE A 40 -2.70 -6.70 11.83
C PHE A 40 -3.45 -6.80 10.49
N TYR A 41 -4.60 -7.49 10.48
CA TYR A 41 -5.39 -7.66 9.27
C TYR A 41 -5.94 -6.32 8.76
N PHE A 42 -6.45 -5.49 9.67
CA PHE A 42 -6.92 -4.15 9.31
C PHE A 42 -5.83 -3.32 8.63
N SER A 43 -4.60 -3.40 9.13
CA SER A 43 -3.45 -2.66 8.59
C SER A 43 -3.05 -3.14 7.19
N ILE A 44 -3.04 -4.46 6.96
CA ILE A 44 -2.77 -5.03 5.63
C ILE A 44 -3.84 -4.57 4.63
N PHE A 45 -5.12 -4.74 4.97
CA PHE A 45 -6.21 -4.38 4.07
C PHE A 45 -6.22 -2.88 3.78
N SER A 46 -5.94 -2.03 4.77
CA SER A 46 -5.82 -0.58 4.56
C SER A 46 -4.65 -0.23 3.63
N ALA A 47 -3.46 -0.81 3.83
CA ALA A 47 -2.31 -0.57 2.96
C ALA A 47 -2.60 -1.05 1.52
N TRP A 48 -3.30 -2.16 1.38
CA TRP A 48 -3.69 -2.72 0.09
C TRP A 48 -4.70 -1.82 -0.64
N LEU A 49 -5.71 -1.30 0.07
CA LEU A 49 -6.69 -0.37 -0.47
C LEU A 49 -6.01 0.92 -0.95
N VAL A 50 -5.08 1.47 -0.15
CA VAL A 50 -4.28 2.64 -0.54
C VAL A 50 -3.48 2.36 -1.82
N SER A 51 -2.88 1.18 -1.95
CA SER A 51 -2.15 0.78 -3.17
C SER A 51 -3.03 0.77 -4.41
N ILE A 52 -4.25 0.21 -4.29
CA ILE A 52 -5.23 0.17 -5.39
C ILE A 52 -5.64 1.59 -5.78
N VAL A 53 -5.94 2.46 -4.82
CA VAL A 53 -6.32 3.86 -5.06
C VAL A 53 -5.20 4.62 -5.75
N ILE A 54 -3.95 4.49 -5.29
CA ILE A 54 -2.82 5.16 -5.92
C ILE A 54 -2.63 4.63 -7.34
N SER A 55 -2.71 3.32 -7.55
CA SER A 55 -2.58 2.71 -8.87
C SER A 55 -3.69 3.20 -9.82
N TYR A 56 -4.92 3.30 -9.33
CA TYR A 56 -6.06 3.84 -10.08
C TYR A 56 -5.84 5.31 -10.46
N ILE A 57 -5.41 6.16 -9.53
CA ILE A 57 -5.11 7.58 -9.81
C ILE A 57 -3.99 7.71 -10.84
N VAL A 58 -2.92 6.92 -10.71
CA VAL A 58 -1.81 6.92 -11.66
C VAL A 58 -2.29 6.48 -13.04
N LEU A 59 -3.11 5.44 -13.14
CA LEU A 59 -3.64 4.95 -14.40
C LEU A 59 -4.57 5.97 -15.06
N ASN A 60 -5.52 6.52 -14.32
CA ASN A 60 -6.52 7.47 -14.83
C ASN A 60 -5.88 8.79 -15.29
N ARG A 61 -4.78 9.21 -14.63
CA ARG A 61 -4.02 10.42 -15.01
C ARG A 61 -3.15 10.25 -16.26
N HIS A 62 -2.94 9.02 -16.73
CA HIS A 62 -2.08 8.74 -17.90
C HIS A 62 -2.84 8.08 -19.06
N TYR A 63 -4.16 7.95 -18.96
CA TYR A 63 -5.08 7.57 -20.03
C TYR A 63 -5.88 8.79 -20.57
N GLU A 64 -5.24 9.96 -20.57
CA GLU A 64 -5.48 11.01 -21.57
C GLU A 64 -4.45 10.87 -22.69
#